data_AF-A0A954ECU5-F1
#
_entry.id   AF-A0A954ECU5-F1
#
_cell.length_a   1.000
_cell.length_b   1.000
_cell.length_c   1.000
_cell.angle_alpha   90.00
_cell.angle_beta   90.00
_cell.angle_gamma   90.00
#
_symmetry.space_group_name_H-M   'P 1'
#
loop_
_entity.id
_entity.type
_entity.pdbx_description
1 polymer ?
#
loop_
_entity_poly.entity_id
_entity_poly.type
_entity_poly.pdbx_seq_one_letter_code
_entity_poly.pdbx_strand_id
1 'polypeptide(L)'
;MLAGPIFSREALTSPRQLKTYLIRTGYLFAFFVLFYTASQATFGWQQYRSLGSTARFGAYVFQIFSFVQLTLMIFAGLLFSAGNVASEKDRRTMLLLLMTDLKDRELVLGKLLASLLMVFTLLLCSLPLFVFVRILGGVSLSQIGWAVAITAASTYAAGSWGVLVAFWREKTFQTLSMGLLGFVAFLGVVELVTFLVGADSTAGHWIGALDPYRALLQVVSPFATSQLSRIGELNQWQPFCTLVGLAVILNVLTIVNLRRWNPSKTVFIAVKEDESGGRTRQARTVWNRPIAWREIMTKAYGRKVFLIKLAYLLFSGFLGYVMLSGSSSALALGMISWPGVGLVLLSLLSLLLINAQAVTSITSERDGQTLEVLLVTEISAKEFVWGKLMGVWYNAKEAILIPLIYLGIMSTRGMIEPAQVFYVSVGYLLLSAFASMLGIHAAISFDNSRTAIVNSMGTVFFLFIGIFVCMILIVEARSSFALQLPSFLIFIVGGSIGLWASLTHKNPSPALTLAAGVLPFGTFYAITAFLLGESLSVFMAVTAAYGFTAVAMMIPAISEFDLALGRSSIEKT
;
A
#
# COMPACT_ATOMS: atom_id res chain seq x y z
N MET A 1 4.29 34.96 0.96
CA MET A 1 4.50 33.84 0.01
C MET A 1 3.52 32.72 0.37
N LEU A 2 2.63 32.32 -0.55
CA LEU A 2 1.50 31.42 -0.28
C LEU A 2 1.87 30.02 0.27
N ALA A 3 3.09 29.54 0.06
CA ALA A 3 3.55 28.22 0.50
C ALA A 3 4.50 28.25 1.73
N GLY A 4 4.74 29.43 2.32
CA GLY A 4 5.59 29.59 3.50
C GLY A 4 7.08 29.30 3.27
N PRO A 5 7.95 29.55 4.26
CA PRO A 5 9.40 29.36 4.15
C PRO A 5 9.81 27.88 4.06
N ILE A 6 8.98 26.96 4.57
CA ILE A 6 9.25 25.52 4.57
C ILE A 6 9.27 24.98 3.13
N PHE A 7 8.27 25.32 2.32
CA PHE A 7 8.22 24.90 0.91
C PHE A 7 9.38 25.49 0.11
N SER A 8 9.66 26.79 0.28
CA SER A 8 10.75 27.47 -0.44
C SER A 8 12.10 26.80 -0.19
N ARG A 9 12.38 26.41 1.06
CA ARG A 9 13.59 25.65 1.40
C ARG A 9 13.63 24.32 0.66
N GLU A 10 12.57 23.52 0.76
CA GLU A 10 12.53 22.17 0.18
C GLU A 10 12.64 22.21 -1.36
N ALA A 11 11.98 23.18 -2.01
CA ALA A 11 12.05 23.37 -3.46
C ALA A 11 13.45 23.73 -3.95
N LEU A 12 14.24 24.45 -3.16
CA LEU A 12 15.62 24.82 -3.48
C LEU A 12 16.62 23.68 -3.21
N THR A 13 16.37 22.83 -2.20
CA THR A 13 17.31 21.78 -1.77
C THR A 13 17.06 20.43 -2.41
N SER A 14 15.79 20.04 -2.62
CA SER A 14 15.40 18.71 -3.09
C SER A 14 15.93 18.32 -4.48
N PRO A 15 15.96 19.22 -5.49
CA PRO A 15 16.48 18.89 -6.82
C PRO A 15 18.00 18.60 -6.87
N ARG A 16 18.75 18.94 -5.82
CA ARG A 16 20.21 18.80 -5.78
C ARG A 16 20.69 17.40 -5.38
N GLN A 17 19.78 16.53 -4.93
CA GLN A 17 20.13 15.20 -4.43
C GLN A 17 20.13 14.17 -5.55
N LEU A 18 21.20 13.35 -5.64
CA LEU A 18 21.31 12.24 -6.60
C LEU A 18 20.10 11.29 -6.55
N LYS A 19 19.59 11.04 -5.34
CA LYS A 19 18.40 10.21 -5.11
C LYS A 19 17.19 10.68 -5.93
N THR A 20 17.00 11.98 -6.08
CA THR A 20 15.90 12.55 -6.85
C THR A 20 16.02 12.21 -8.34
N TYR A 21 17.23 12.25 -8.90
CA TYR A 21 17.50 11.83 -10.27
C TYR A 21 17.24 10.33 -10.46
N LEU A 22 17.76 9.50 -9.56
CA LEU A 22 17.57 8.05 -9.62
C LEU A 22 16.09 7.64 -9.56
N ILE A 23 15.29 8.28 -8.70
CA ILE A 23 13.86 7.98 -8.61
C ILE A 23 13.13 8.39 -9.90
N ARG A 24 13.45 9.55 -10.49
CA ARG A 24 12.84 9.99 -11.76
C ARG A 24 13.19 9.06 -12.91
N THR A 25 14.46 8.70 -13.05
CA THR A 25 14.93 7.78 -14.10
C THR A 25 14.33 6.40 -13.91
N GLY A 26 14.34 5.87 -12.68
CA GLY A 26 13.74 4.57 -12.37
C GLY A 26 12.23 4.54 -12.64
N TYR A 27 11.52 5.62 -12.32
CA TYR A 27 10.09 5.75 -12.59
C TYR A 27 9.80 5.74 -14.10
N LEU A 28 10.51 6.53 -14.90
CA LEU A 28 10.34 6.53 -16.36
C LEU A 28 10.77 5.20 -17.00
N PHE A 29 11.84 4.61 -16.49
CA PHE A 29 12.30 3.29 -16.92
C PHE A 29 11.23 2.22 -16.65
N ALA A 30 10.55 2.26 -15.50
CA ALA A 30 9.46 1.33 -15.21
C ALA A 30 8.29 1.47 -16.21
N PHE A 31 7.90 2.70 -16.57
CA PHE A 31 6.89 2.92 -17.61
C PHE A 31 7.37 2.50 -19.00
N PHE A 32 8.65 2.69 -19.32
CA PHE A 32 9.24 2.21 -20.56
C PHE A 32 9.26 0.68 -20.64
N VAL A 33 9.64 -0.01 -19.55
CA VAL A 33 9.57 -1.47 -19.49
C VAL A 33 8.13 -1.92 -19.66
N LEU A 34 7.17 -1.27 -19.00
CA LEU A 34 5.75 -1.58 -19.17
C LEU A 34 5.29 -1.36 -20.62
N PHE A 35 5.71 -0.25 -21.26
CA PHE A 35 5.44 0.01 -22.67
C PHE A 35 5.95 -1.12 -23.56
N TYR A 36 7.22 -1.48 -23.36
CA TYR A 36 7.91 -2.49 -24.15
C TYR A 36 7.25 -3.87 -23.99
N THR A 37 6.94 -4.26 -22.74
CA THR A 37 6.27 -5.53 -22.49
C THR A 37 4.85 -5.56 -23.02
N ALA A 38 4.09 -4.47 -22.91
CA ALA A 38 2.77 -4.36 -23.54
C ALA A 38 2.87 -4.48 -25.07
N SER A 39 3.81 -3.78 -25.71
CA SER A 39 4.03 -3.85 -27.16
C SER A 39 4.33 -5.28 -27.61
N GLN A 40 5.19 -5.97 -26.87
CA GLN A 40 5.55 -7.35 -27.16
C GLN A 40 4.40 -8.32 -26.88
N ALA A 41 3.62 -8.09 -25.81
CA ALA A 41 2.42 -8.87 -25.49
C ALA A 41 1.32 -8.74 -26.56
N THR A 42 1.16 -7.57 -27.17
CA THR A 42 0.12 -7.33 -28.18
C THR A 42 0.55 -7.71 -29.60
N PHE A 43 1.76 -7.36 -30.03
CA PHE A 43 2.20 -7.54 -31.42
C PHE A 43 3.25 -8.63 -31.61
N GLY A 44 3.96 -9.02 -30.55
CA GLY A 44 5.12 -9.90 -30.64
C GLY A 44 6.17 -9.38 -31.61
N TRP A 45 6.66 -10.27 -32.48
CA TRP A 45 7.63 -9.96 -33.53
C TRP A 45 6.98 -9.64 -34.89
N GLN A 46 5.65 -9.56 -34.96
CA GLN A 46 4.95 -9.30 -36.21
C GLN A 46 4.95 -7.80 -36.55
N GLN A 47 5.08 -7.47 -37.84
CA GLN A 47 4.99 -6.08 -38.30
C GLN A 47 3.58 -5.50 -38.07
N TYR A 48 3.51 -4.21 -37.75
CA TYR A 48 2.27 -3.45 -37.56
C TYR A 48 1.45 -3.42 -38.86
N ARG A 49 0.46 -4.31 -38.99
CA ARG A 49 -0.28 -4.51 -40.26
C ARG A 49 -1.52 -3.61 -40.42
N SER A 50 -1.99 -2.90 -39.39
CA SER A 50 -3.16 -2.02 -39.53
C SER A 50 -3.13 -0.78 -38.62
N LEU A 51 -3.60 0.36 -39.12
CA LEU A 51 -3.74 1.59 -38.32
C LEU A 51 -4.72 1.41 -37.14
N GLY A 52 -5.77 0.62 -37.33
CA GLY A 52 -6.77 0.34 -36.30
C GLY A 52 -6.20 -0.47 -35.12
N SER A 53 -5.33 -1.45 -35.37
CA SER A 53 -4.68 -2.22 -34.31
C SER A 53 -3.73 -1.35 -33.48
N THR A 54 -2.99 -0.45 -34.12
CA THR A 54 -2.09 0.49 -33.42
C THR A 54 -2.87 1.47 -32.54
N ALA A 55 -4.03 1.96 -33.01
CA ALA A 55 -4.89 2.84 -32.23
C ALA A 55 -5.50 2.14 -31.00
N ARG A 56 -5.96 0.89 -31.13
CA ARG A 56 -6.45 0.09 -29.98
C ARG A 56 -5.35 -0.16 -28.96
N PHE A 57 -4.14 -0.47 -29.43
CA PHE A 57 -2.98 -0.62 -28.56
C PHE A 57 -2.62 0.68 -27.84
N GLY A 58 -2.66 1.83 -28.52
CA GLY A 58 -2.46 3.13 -27.88
C GLY A 58 -3.45 3.39 -26.74
N ALA A 59 -4.74 3.09 -26.95
CA ALA A 59 -5.76 3.19 -25.90
C ALA A 59 -5.52 2.23 -24.73
N TYR A 60 -5.11 0.98 -25.01
CA TYR A 60 -4.78 -0.02 -24.00
C TYR A 60 -3.56 0.38 -23.14
N VAL A 61 -2.48 0.84 -23.77
CA VAL A 61 -1.30 1.34 -23.06
C VAL A 61 -1.65 2.55 -22.20
N PHE A 62 -2.44 3.49 -22.74
CA PHE A 62 -2.92 4.65 -21.99
C PHE A 62 -3.75 4.25 -20.77
N GLN A 63 -4.60 3.22 -20.90
CA GLN A 63 -5.35 2.67 -19.79
C GLN A 63 -4.43 2.14 -18.68
N ILE A 64 -3.47 1.26 -19.03
CA ILE A 64 -2.57 0.69 -18.02
C ILE A 64 -1.74 1.79 -17.37
N PHE A 65 -1.18 2.72 -18.16
CA PHE A 65 -0.38 3.82 -17.62
C PHE A 65 -1.17 4.69 -16.67
N SER A 66 -2.41 5.04 -17.03
CA SER A 66 -3.28 5.87 -16.20
C SER A 66 -3.56 5.21 -14.84
N PHE A 67 -3.93 3.92 -14.83
CA PHE A 67 -4.23 3.20 -13.58
C PHE A 67 -2.99 3.00 -12.70
N VAL A 68 -1.88 2.59 -13.31
CA VAL A 68 -0.60 2.40 -12.59
C VAL A 68 -0.13 3.74 -12.02
N GLN A 69 -0.18 4.82 -12.80
CA GLN A 69 0.17 6.16 -12.35
C GLN A 69 -0.73 6.62 -11.20
N LEU A 70 -2.05 6.52 -11.34
CA LEU A 70 -2.98 6.93 -10.29
C LEU A 70 -2.70 6.23 -8.96
N THR A 71 -2.58 4.91 -9.00
CA THR A 71 -2.32 4.08 -7.82
C THR A 71 -0.99 4.47 -7.16
N LEU A 72 0.08 4.61 -7.94
CA LEU A 72 1.40 5.00 -7.44
C LEU A 72 1.38 6.40 -6.80
N MET A 73 0.71 7.37 -7.43
CA MET A 73 0.69 8.76 -6.96
C MET A 73 -0.15 8.93 -5.70
N ILE A 74 -1.31 8.28 -5.60
CA ILE A 74 -2.12 8.26 -4.37
C ILE A 74 -1.31 7.68 -3.20
N PHE A 75 -0.68 6.52 -3.41
CA PHE A 75 0.12 5.86 -2.39
C PHE A 75 1.32 6.69 -1.95
N ALA A 76 2.09 7.21 -2.91
CA ALA A 76 3.24 8.07 -2.62
C ALA A 76 2.83 9.38 -1.94
N GLY A 77 1.76 10.02 -2.42
CA GLY A 77 1.21 11.26 -1.85
C GLY A 77 0.80 11.07 -0.40
N LEU A 78 0.13 9.97 -0.08
CA LEU A 78 -0.29 9.63 1.27
C LEU A 78 0.92 9.35 2.18
N LEU A 79 1.81 8.42 1.78
CA LEU A 79 2.92 8.00 2.63
C LEU A 79 3.95 9.10 2.86
N PHE A 80 4.29 9.88 1.84
CA PHE A 80 5.27 10.95 1.98
C PHE A 80 4.71 12.09 2.81
N SER A 81 3.44 12.45 2.64
CA SER A 81 2.82 13.54 3.41
C SER A 81 2.63 13.16 4.87
N ALA A 82 2.12 11.97 5.13
CA ALA A 82 1.99 11.43 6.49
C ALA A 82 3.38 11.26 7.16
N GLY A 83 4.35 10.72 6.43
CA GLY A 83 5.70 10.45 6.92
C GLY A 83 6.52 11.70 7.22
N ASN A 84 6.37 12.78 6.44
CA ASN A 84 7.12 14.02 6.68
C ASN A 84 6.71 14.69 7.99
N VAL A 85 5.40 14.84 8.22
CA VAL A 85 4.88 15.42 9.47
C VAL A 85 5.20 14.53 10.66
N ALA A 86 5.06 13.22 10.50
CA ALA A 86 5.33 12.33 11.62
C ALA A 86 6.82 12.26 11.99
N SER A 87 7.73 12.38 11.01
CA SER A 87 9.17 12.45 11.31
C SER A 87 9.58 13.71 12.10
N GLU A 88 8.85 14.81 11.95
CA GLU A 88 9.03 16.02 12.77
C GLU A 88 8.57 15.80 14.23
N LYS A 89 7.51 15.00 14.41
CA LYS A 89 7.02 14.62 15.74
C LYS A 89 8.00 13.69 16.44
N ASP A 90 8.50 12.67 15.75
CA ASP A 90 9.48 11.73 16.30
C ASP A 90 10.77 12.44 16.72
N ARG A 91 11.23 13.41 15.93
CA ARG A 91 12.42 14.23 16.24
C ARG A 91 12.17 15.32 17.29
N ARG A 92 10.94 15.44 17.82
CA ARG A 92 10.51 16.50 18.74
C ARG A 92 10.68 17.94 18.20
N THR A 93 10.85 18.10 16.88
CA THR A 93 11.00 19.41 16.23
C THR A 93 9.67 20.07 15.92
N MET A 94 8.57 19.30 15.91
CA MET A 94 7.22 19.82 15.69
C MET A 94 6.80 20.88 16.73
N LEU A 95 7.18 20.70 18.00
CA LEU A 95 6.87 21.68 19.05
C LEU A 95 7.64 22.99 18.86
N LEU A 96 8.89 22.92 18.39
CA LEU A 96 9.67 24.09 18.04
C LEU A 96 9.02 24.88 16.91
N LEU A 97 8.53 24.19 15.86
CA LEU A 97 7.80 24.84 14.76
C LEU A 97 6.53 25.56 15.24
N LEU A 98 5.80 25.00 16.21
CA LEU A 98 4.61 25.63 16.80
C LEU A 98 4.92 26.83 17.69
N MET A 99 6.16 26.98 18.16
CA MET A 99 6.62 28.11 18.98
C MET A 99 7.11 29.30 18.12
N THR A 100 7.32 29.08 16.82
CA THR A 100 7.72 30.15 15.88
C THR A 100 6.52 30.98 15.41
N ASP A 101 6.78 32.13 14.78
CA ASP A 101 5.76 33.04 14.22
C ASP A 101 5.02 32.49 12.98
N LEU A 102 5.10 31.19 12.71
CA LEU A 102 4.41 30.54 11.59
C LEU A 102 2.91 30.44 11.85
N LYS A 103 2.11 30.87 10.88
CA LYS A 103 0.65 30.67 10.91
C LYS A 103 0.31 29.20 10.70
N ASP A 104 -0.76 28.72 11.33
CA ASP A 104 -1.22 27.32 11.23
C ASP A 104 -1.41 26.87 9.77
N ARG A 105 -1.95 27.76 8.92
CA ARG A 105 -2.10 27.53 7.48
C ARG A 105 -0.76 27.40 6.74
N GLU A 106 0.25 28.18 7.11
CA GLU A 106 1.58 28.17 6.49
C GLU A 106 2.33 26.90 6.87
N LEU A 107 2.13 26.42 8.10
CA LEU A 107 2.65 25.14 8.55
C LEU A 107 1.99 23.97 7.81
N VAL A 108 0.66 23.88 7.83
CA VAL A 108 -0.07 22.74 7.23
C VAL A 108 0.14 22.69 5.72
N LEU A 109 -0.11 23.80 5.01
CA LEU A 109 0.06 23.84 3.55
C LEU A 109 1.52 23.73 3.14
N GLY A 110 2.44 24.37 3.88
CA GLY A 110 3.87 24.29 3.60
C GLY A 110 4.39 22.87 3.72
N LYS A 111 3.97 22.12 4.75
CA LYS A 111 4.33 20.69 4.92
C LYS A 111 3.71 19.80 3.85
N LEU A 112 2.44 20.01 3.52
CA LEU A 112 1.74 19.26 2.49
C LEU A 112 2.38 19.46 1.10
N LEU A 113 2.62 20.71 0.70
CA LEU A 113 3.22 20.99 -0.60
C LEU A 113 4.68 20.53 -0.67
N ALA A 114 5.43 20.62 0.42
CA ALA A 114 6.79 20.11 0.49
C ALA A 114 6.85 18.58 0.33
N SER A 115 5.91 17.83 0.93
CA SER A 115 5.87 16.37 0.76
C SER A 115 5.35 15.94 -0.62
N LEU A 116 4.45 16.72 -1.23
CA LEU A 116 3.91 16.44 -2.56
C LEU A 116 4.84 16.89 -3.70
N LEU A 117 5.87 17.69 -3.43
CA LEU A 117 6.79 18.20 -4.45
C LEU A 117 7.40 17.08 -5.30
N MET A 118 7.91 16.02 -4.65
CA MET A 118 8.48 14.87 -5.36
C MET A 118 7.41 14.14 -6.18
N VAL A 119 6.21 13.97 -5.62
CA VAL A 119 5.10 13.23 -6.26
C VAL A 119 4.60 13.97 -7.50
N PHE A 120 4.38 15.28 -7.41
CA PHE A 120 4.02 16.09 -8.57
C PHE A 120 5.15 16.18 -9.59
N THR A 121 6.41 16.14 -9.16
CA THR A 121 7.51 16.06 -10.11
C THR A 121 7.47 14.76 -10.92
N LEU A 122 7.19 13.62 -10.27
CA LEU A 122 7.02 12.34 -10.99
C LEU A 122 5.82 12.37 -11.93
N LEU A 123 4.71 12.98 -11.51
CA LEU A 123 3.52 13.20 -12.35
C LEU A 123 3.83 14.06 -13.58
N LEU A 124 4.65 15.11 -13.45
CA LEU A 124 5.07 15.93 -14.58
C LEU A 124 6.09 15.19 -15.46
N CYS A 125 6.96 14.37 -14.88
CA CYS A 125 7.91 13.56 -15.63
C CYS A 125 7.23 12.55 -16.54
N SER A 126 6.06 12.01 -16.18
CA SER A 126 5.32 11.08 -17.07
C SER A 126 4.57 11.77 -18.22
N LEU A 127 4.36 13.09 -18.18
CA LEU A 127 3.63 13.80 -19.24
C LEU A 127 4.17 13.55 -20.66
N PRO A 128 5.48 13.66 -20.94
CA PRO A 128 6.03 13.37 -22.27
C PRO A 128 5.73 11.93 -22.71
N LEU A 129 5.71 10.99 -21.77
CA LEU A 129 5.45 9.58 -22.04
C LEU A 129 3.97 9.35 -22.40
N PHE A 130 3.04 10.02 -21.74
CA PHE A 130 1.62 10.00 -22.11
C PHE A 130 1.35 10.67 -23.47
N VAL A 131 2.04 11.78 -23.75
CA VAL A 131 1.96 12.44 -25.06
C VAL A 131 2.57 11.55 -26.15
N PHE A 132 3.60 10.77 -25.85
CA PHE A 132 4.16 9.80 -26.80
C PHE A 132 3.14 8.71 -27.17
N VAL A 133 2.36 8.20 -26.22
CA VAL A 133 1.31 7.20 -26.49
C VAL A 133 0.25 7.74 -27.47
N ARG A 134 -0.03 9.05 -27.46
CA ARG A 134 -0.95 9.68 -28.43
C ARG A 134 -0.54 9.44 -29.88
N ILE A 135 0.76 9.32 -30.17
CA ILE A 135 1.29 9.10 -31.54
C ILE A 135 0.78 7.77 -32.11
N LEU A 136 0.50 6.78 -31.25
CA LEU A 136 -0.04 5.47 -31.65
C LEU A 136 -1.52 5.55 -32.08
N GLY A 137 -2.21 6.66 -31.78
CA GLY A 137 -3.64 6.84 -32.02
C GLY A 137 -4.52 6.30 -30.89
N GLY A 138 -5.84 6.50 -30.99
CA GLY A 138 -6.83 5.99 -30.03
C GLY A 138 -6.97 6.81 -28.72
N VAL A 139 -6.16 7.84 -28.52
CA VAL A 139 -6.19 8.70 -27.31
C VAL A 139 -6.18 10.17 -27.71
N SER A 140 -7.05 10.96 -27.09
CA SER A 140 -7.11 12.41 -27.29
C SER A 140 -6.26 13.18 -26.27
N LEU A 141 -5.84 14.40 -26.61
CA LEU A 141 -5.07 15.24 -25.69
C LEU A 141 -5.89 15.66 -24.47
N SER A 142 -7.20 15.86 -24.65
CA SER A 142 -8.12 16.16 -23.55
C SER A 142 -8.21 15.01 -22.56
N GLN A 143 -8.24 13.75 -23.02
CA GLN A 143 -8.19 12.58 -22.12
C GLN A 143 -6.89 12.53 -21.31
N ILE A 144 -5.73 12.80 -21.93
CA ILE A 144 -4.46 12.86 -21.22
C ILE A 144 -4.49 13.97 -20.16
N GLY A 145 -4.96 15.16 -20.53
CA GLY A 145 -5.10 16.30 -19.61
C GLY A 145 -5.99 15.97 -18.40
N TRP A 146 -7.14 15.34 -18.64
CA TRP A 146 -8.07 14.95 -17.57
C TRP A 146 -7.53 13.81 -16.71
N ALA A 147 -6.88 12.79 -17.28
CA ALA A 147 -6.25 11.71 -16.52
C ALA A 147 -5.17 12.26 -15.56
N VAL A 148 -4.36 13.21 -16.04
CA VAL A 148 -3.33 13.88 -15.23
C VAL A 148 -3.98 14.78 -14.16
N ALA A 149 -5.01 15.55 -14.52
CA ALA A 149 -5.72 16.43 -13.59
C ALA A 149 -6.42 15.66 -12.47
N ILE A 150 -7.12 14.56 -12.79
CA ILE A 150 -7.74 13.66 -11.81
C ILE A 150 -6.67 13.02 -10.94
N THR A 151 -5.56 12.56 -11.52
CA THR A 151 -4.44 12.01 -10.73
C THR A 151 -3.86 13.05 -9.78
N ALA A 152 -3.66 14.28 -10.23
CA ALA A 152 -3.17 15.38 -9.39
C ALA A 152 -4.14 15.70 -8.24
N ALA A 153 -5.44 15.80 -8.53
CA ALA A 153 -6.48 16.05 -7.53
C ALA A 153 -6.57 14.92 -6.50
N SER A 154 -6.53 13.67 -6.97
CA SER A 154 -6.54 12.46 -6.11
C SER A 154 -5.32 12.42 -5.19
N THR A 155 -4.15 12.74 -5.74
CA THR A 155 -2.89 12.79 -4.99
C THR A 155 -2.91 13.91 -3.95
N TYR A 156 -3.46 15.07 -4.30
CA TYR A 156 -3.63 16.18 -3.37
C TYR A 156 -4.61 15.83 -2.23
N ALA A 157 -5.73 15.17 -2.54
CA ALA A 157 -6.67 14.65 -1.56
C ALA A 157 -6.03 13.61 -0.63
N ALA A 158 -5.33 12.61 -1.19
CA ALA A 158 -4.63 11.58 -0.43
C ALA A 158 -3.51 12.15 0.45
N GLY A 159 -2.76 13.15 -0.04
CA GLY A 159 -1.77 13.88 0.73
C GLY A 159 -2.40 14.67 1.88
N SER A 160 -3.52 15.36 1.62
CA SER A 160 -4.26 16.12 2.64
C SER A 160 -4.81 15.21 3.74
N TRP A 161 -5.31 14.03 3.36
CA TRP A 161 -5.67 12.96 4.30
C TRP A 161 -4.47 12.50 5.15
N GLY A 162 -3.33 12.24 4.51
CA GLY A 162 -2.09 11.85 5.18
C GLY A 162 -1.63 12.89 6.21
N VAL A 163 -1.67 14.18 5.87
CA VAL A 163 -1.31 15.28 6.77
C VAL A 163 -2.30 15.41 7.93
N LEU A 164 -3.60 15.29 7.67
CA LEU A 164 -4.64 15.32 8.71
C LEU A 164 -4.37 14.25 9.76
N VAL A 165 -4.20 13.00 9.30
CA VAL A 165 -3.94 11.87 10.20
C VAL A 165 -2.62 12.08 10.95
N ALA A 166 -1.60 12.63 10.29
CA ALA A 166 -0.30 12.90 10.91
C ALA A 166 -0.34 13.97 12.00
N PHE A 167 -1.12 15.04 11.84
CA PHE A 167 -1.28 16.03 12.91
C PHE A 167 -2.17 15.52 14.04
N TRP A 168 -3.13 14.65 13.75
CA TRP A 168 -4.00 14.03 14.74
C TRP A 168 -3.34 12.93 15.57
N ARG A 169 -2.30 12.27 15.03
CA ARG A 169 -1.60 11.16 15.69
C ARG A 169 -0.21 11.56 16.15
N GLU A 170 0.17 11.06 17.32
CA GLU A 170 1.47 11.37 17.94
C GLU A 170 2.58 10.46 17.39
N LYS A 171 2.28 9.18 17.15
CA LYS A 171 3.28 8.18 16.72
C LYS A 171 3.28 8.00 15.20
N THR A 172 4.46 8.02 14.57
CA THR A 172 4.67 7.73 13.13
C THR A 172 3.97 6.50 12.63
N PHE A 173 4.07 5.40 13.38
CA PHE A 173 3.35 4.18 13.04
C PHE A 173 1.85 4.43 12.86
N GLN A 174 1.19 4.98 13.90
CA GLN A 174 -0.25 5.16 13.89
C GLN A 174 -0.65 6.08 12.75
N THR A 175 0.17 7.09 12.47
CA THR A 175 0.00 8.00 11.35
C THR A 175 0.01 7.29 10.00
N LEU A 176 1.06 6.53 9.69
CA LEU A 176 1.23 5.88 8.38
C LEU A 176 0.16 4.80 8.15
N SER A 177 -0.07 3.97 9.16
CA SER A 177 -1.07 2.90 9.08
C SER A 177 -2.49 3.45 9.01
N MET A 178 -2.89 4.39 9.87
CA MET A 178 -4.23 4.98 9.78
C MET A 178 -4.41 5.82 8.51
N GLY A 179 -3.34 6.43 8.00
CA GLY A 179 -3.36 7.09 6.71
C GLY A 179 -3.80 6.11 5.63
N LEU A 180 -3.03 5.04 5.42
CA LEU A 180 -3.28 4.09 4.34
C LEU A 180 -4.64 3.38 4.49
N LEU A 181 -4.90 2.86 5.69
CA LEU A 181 -6.10 2.08 5.98
C LEU A 181 -7.35 2.94 5.96
N GLY A 182 -7.24 4.16 6.47
CA GLY A 182 -8.33 5.13 6.41
C GLY A 182 -8.66 5.53 4.97
N PHE A 183 -7.64 5.65 4.10
CA PHE A 183 -7.88 5.94 2.68
C PHE A 183 -8.55 4.77 1.95
N VAL A 184 -8.10 3.53 2.18
CA VAL A 184 -8.78 2.36 1.57
C VAL A 184 -10.21 2.21 2.11
N ALA A 185 -10.40 2.37 3.42
CA ALA A 185 -11.74 2.35 4.01
C ALA A 185 -12.63 3.47 3.46
N PHE A 186 -12.06 4.66 3.21
CA PHE A 186 -12.78 5.76 2.57
C PHE A 186 -13.30 5.38 1.19
N LEU A 187 -12.47 4.79 0.32
CA LEU A 187 -12.92 4.31 -1.00
C LEU A 187 -14.05 3.29 -0.86
N GLY A 188 -13.92 2.37 0.10
CA GLY A 188 -14.96 1.40 0.41
C GLY A 188 -16.28 1.99 0.88
N VAL A 189 -16.23 3.03 1.72
CA VAL A 189 -17.42 3.75 2.19
C VAL A 189 -18.06 4.52 1.03
N VAL A 190 -17.26 5.17 0.18
CA VAL A 190 -17.77 5.87 -1.02
C VAL A 190 -18.54 4.90 -1.91
N GLU A 191 -17.98 3.72 -2.16
CA GLU A 191 -18.61 2.68 -2.97
C GLU A 191 -19.91 2.16 -2.33
N LEU A 192 -19.88 1.89 -1.02
CA LEU A 192 -21.06 1.47 -0.25
C LEU A 192 -22.19 2.50 -0.30
N VAL A 193 -21.87 3.78 -0.05
CA VAL A 193 -22.88 4.83 -0.03
C VAL A 193 -23.43 5.06 -1.43
N THR A 194 -22.59 5.02 -2.46
CA THR A 194 -23.04 5.13 -3.86
C THR A 194 -23.98 4.00 -4.23
N PHE A 195 -23.70 2.78 -3.78
CA PHE A 195 -24.58 1.63 -3.97
C PHE A 195 -25.93 1.81 -3.26
N LEU A 196 -25.93 2.22 -1.99
CA LEU A 196 -27.15 2.38 -1.19
C LEU A 196 -28.05 3.53 -1.68
N VAL A 197 -27.45 4.64 -2.12
CA VAL A 197 -28.17 5.83 -2.60
C VAL A 197 -28.64 5.65 -4.05
N GLY A 198 -28.09 4.67 -4.77
CA GLY A 198 -28.34 4.42 -6.19
C GLY A 198 -27.41 5.23 -7.08
N ALA A 199 -26.68 4.56 -7.96
CA ALA A 199 -25.65 5.16 -8.80
C ALA A 199 -26.20 6.24 -9.75
N ASP A 200 -27.45 6.08 -10.20
CA ASP A 200 -28.10 6.99 -11.15
C ASP A 200 -28.74 8.23 -10.49
N SER A 201 -28.76 8.29 -9.15
CA SER A 201 -29.29 9.45 -8.42
C SER A 201 -28.29 10.62 -8.47
N THR A 202 -28.77 11.87 -8.37
CA THR A 202 -27.90 13.05 -8.35
C THR A 202 -26.87 12.99 -7.22
N ALA A 203 -27.30 12.56 -6.02
CA ALA A 203 -26.41 12.34 -4.88
C ALA A 203 -25.40 11.21 -5.15
N GLY A 204 -25.83 10.11 -5.78
CA GLY A 204 -24.95 9.01 -6.18
C GLY A 204 -23.84 9.44 -7.14
N HIS A 205 -24.13 10.34 -8.09
CA HIS A 205 -23.12 10.90 -8.99
C HIS A 205 -22.06 11.72 -8.24
N TRP A 206 -22.46 12.58 -7.29
CA TRP A 206 -21.52 13.38 -6.50
C TRP A 206 -20.68 12.54 -5.52
N ILE A 207 -21.28 11.52 -4.92
CA ILE A 207 -20.58 10.63 -3.98
C ILE A 207 -19.65 9.71 -4.77
N GLY A 208 -20.11 9.11 -5.87
CA GLY A 208 -19.29 8.27 -6.74
C GLY A 208 -18.11 9.02 -7.35
N ALA A 209 -18.23 10.34 -7.55
CA ALA A 209 -17.14 11.20 -8.00
C ALA A 209 -16.02 11.40 -6.95
N LEU A 210 -16.18 10.91 -5.71
CA LEU A 210 -15.10 10.85 -4.71
C LEU A 210 -14.17 9.66 -4.91
N ASP A 211 -14.57 8.67 -5.71
CA ASP A 211 -13.71 7.55 -6.08
C ASP A 211 -12.85 7.93 -7.31
N PRO A 212 -11.52 8.08 -7.12
CA PRO A 212 -10.63 8.46 -8.21
C PRO A 212 -10.49 7.39 -9.29
N TYR A 213 -10.72 6.10 -8.95
CA TYR A 213 -10.63 5.01 -9.93
C TYR A 213 -11.84 5.02 -10.87
N ARG A 214 -13.04 5.27 -10.34
CA ARG A 214 -14.25 5.49 -11.16
C ARG A 214 -14.10 6.70 -12.07
N ALA A 215 -13.60 7.81 -11.53
CA ALA A 215 -13.34 9.01 -12.33
C ALA A 215 -12.36 8.74 -13.47
N LEU A 216 -11.29 7.99 -13.21
CA LEU A 216 -10.32 7.63 -14.23
C LEU A 216 -10.88 6.66 -15.28
N LEU A 217 -11.69 5.67 -14.87
CA LEU A 217 -12.38 4.78 -15.81
C LEU A 217 -13.20 5.57 -16.84
N GLN A 218 -13.94 6.59 -16.41
CA GLN A 218 -14.73 7.44 -17.32
C GLN A 218 -13.88 8.19 -18.36
N VAL A 219 -12.65 8.56 -18.00
CA VAL A 219 -11.71 9.23 -18.93
C VAL A 219 -11.11 8.25 -19.93
N VAL A 220 -10.73 7.08 -19.45
CA VAL A 220 -9.98 6.08 -20.22
C VAL A 220 -10.90 5.28 -21.15
N SER A 221 -12.11 4.93 -20.71
CA SER A 221 -13.07 4.14 -21.47
C SER A 221 -14.42 4.84 -21.64
N PRO A 222 -14.46 5.98 -22.37
CA PRO A 222 -15.67 6.80 -22.51
C PRO A 222 -16.84 6.07 -23.20
N PHE A 223 -16.55 5.02 -23.96
CA PHE A 223 -17.56 4.21 -24.69
C PHE A 223 -18.02 2.96 -23.92
N ALA A 224 -17.36 2.60 -22.82
CA ALA A 224 -17.76 1.45 -22.00
C ALA A 224 -18.87 1.82 -20.99
N THR A 225 -19.01 3.11 -20.66
CA THR A 225 -20.09 3.64 -19.85
C THR A 225 -21.32 3.88 -20.75
N SER A 226 -22.46 3.35 -20.34
CA SER A 226 -23.62 3.04 -21.16
C SER A 226 -24.47 4.23 -21.62
N GLN A 227 -23.88 5.25 -22.27
CA GLN A 227 -24.63 6.24 -23.07
C GLN A 227 -23.81 6.71 -24.28
N LEU A 228 -24.21 6.24 -25.47
CA LEU A 228 -23.71 6.69 -26.77
C LEU A 228 -24.05 8.16 -27.10
N SER A 229 -24.68 8.90 -26.18
CA SER A 229 -25.12 10.28 -26.38
C SER A 229 -24.19 11.29 -25.72
N ARG A 230 -23.14 11.67 -26.47
CA ARG A 230 -22.38 12.95 -26.46
C ARG A 230 -20.87 12.73 -26.45
N ILE A 231 -20.34 12.43 -27.63
CA ILE A 231 -18.91 12.43 -27.97
C ILE A 231 -18.30 13.86 -27.90
N GLY A 232 -19.09 14.89 -27.54
CA GLY A 232 -18.69 16.31 -27.61
C GLY A 232 -18.17 16.96 -26.32
N GLU A 233 -18.46 16.45 -25.12
CA GLU A 233 -18.02 17.10 -23.87
C GLU A 233 -17.66 16.06 -22.82
N LEU A 234 -16.37 15.68 -22.75
CA LEU A 234 -15.81 15.04 -21.56
C LEU A 234 -15.79 16.09 -20.42
N ASN A 235 -16.95 16.36 -19.84
CA ASN A 235 -17.10 17.26 -18.70
C ASN A 235 -16.68 16.55 -17.41
N GLN A 236 -15.37 16.41 -17.23
CA GLN A 236 -14.75 15.75 -16.07
C GLN A 236 -14.49 16.73 -14.91
N TRP A 237 -15.12 17.91 -14.97
CA TRP A 237 -15.03 18.93 -13.93
C TRP A 237 -15.63 18.44 -12.62
N GLN A 238 -16.68 17.61 -12.65
CA GLN A 238 -17.31 17.07 -11.45
C GLN A 238 -16.31 16.28 -10.58
N PRO A 239 -15.70 15.17 -11.04
CA PRO A 239 -14.72 14.42 -10.23
C PRO A 239 -13.49 15.23 -9.84
N PHE A 240 -13.03 16.14 -10.72
CA PHE A 240 -11.93 17.03 -10.38
C PHE A 240 -12.28 17.97 -9.21
N CYS A 241 -13.42 18.66 -9.30
CA CYS A 241 -13.87 19.60 -8.28
C CYS A 241 -14.23 18.91 -6.96
N THR A 242 -14.81 17.70 -6.98
CA THR A 242 -15.11 16.94 -5.75
C THR A 242 -13.84 16.54 -5.01
N LEU A 243 -12.83 16.03 -5.73
CA LEU A 243 -11.56 15.62 -5.13
C LEU A 243 -10.77 16.82 -4.58
N VAL A 244 -10.71 17.92 -5.33
CA VAL A 244 -10.11 19.17 -4.85
C VAL A 244 -10.88 19.73 -3.66
N GLY A 245 -12.21 19.73 -3.72
CA GLY A 245 -13.09 20.15 -2.62
C GLY A 245 -12.86 19.33 -1.35
N LEU A 246 -12.76 18.00 -1.48
CA LEU A 246 -12.43 17.10 -0.37
C LEU A 246 -11.06 17.44 0.22
N ALA A 247 -10.04 17.66 -0.62
CA ALA A 247 -8.72 18.05 -0.15
C ALA A 247 -8.75 19.39 0.63
N VAL A 248 -9.48 20.38 0.12
CA VAL A 248 -9.66 21.68 0.80
C VAL A 248 -10.35 21.50 2.15
N ILE A 249 -11.44 20.71 2.23
CA ILE A 249 -12.15 20.42 3.47
C ILE A 249 -11.20 19.77 4.49
N LEU A 250 -10.44 18.75 4.08
CA LEU A 250 -9.45 18.09 4.96
C LEU A 250 -8.37 19.06 5.44
N ASN A 251 -7.90 19.96 4.59
CA ASN A 251 -6.92 20.98 4.96
C ASN A 251 -7.50 22.00 5.95
N VAL A 252 -8.72 22.47 5.75
CA VAL A 252 -9.41 23.38 6.69
C VAL A 252 -9.59 22.70 8.05
N LEU A 253 -10.08 21.46 8.08
CA LEU A 253 -10.22 20.67 9.31
C LEU A 253 -8.88 20.52 10.04
N THR A 254 -7.81 20.29 9.30
CA THR A 254 -6.46 20.15 9.86
C THR A 254 -5.96 21.46 10.44
N ILE A 255 -6.14 22.58 9.74
CA ILE A 255 -5.71 23.92 10.19
C ILE A 255 -6.45 24.31 11.47
N VAL A 256 -7.78 24.15 11.50
CA VAL A 256 -8.61 24.54 12.66
C VAL A 256 -8.26 23.70 13.89
N ASN A 257 -7.95 22.42 13.73
CA ASN A 257 -7.67 21.53 14.86
C ASN A 257 -6.17 21.41 15.21
N LEU A 258 -5.26 22.06 14.47
CA LEU A 258 -3.82 21.88 14.60
C LEU A 258 -3.34 22.08 16.05
N ARG A 259 -3.64 23.23 16.65
CA ARG A 259 -3.24 23.59 18.02
C ARG A 259 -4.03 22.83 19.08
N ARG A 260 -5.26 22.40 18.76
CA ARG A 260 -6.06 21.55 19.65
C ARG A 260 -5.48 20.15 19.77
N TRP A 261 -4.95 19.61 18.68
CA TRP A 261 -4.30 18.30 18.66
C TRP A 261 -2.85 18.34 19.15
N ASN A 262 -2.17 19.48 19.02
CA ASN A 262 -0.76 19.64 19.37
C ASN A 262 -0.57 20.84 20.32
N PRO A 263 -0.97 20.73 21.60
CA PRO A 263 -0.77 21.81 22.56
C PRO A 263 0.73 22.04 22.81
N SER A 264 1.16 23.31 22.80
CA SER A 264 2.56 23.72 23.01
C SER A 264 3.02 23.61 24.47
N LYS A 265 2.08 23.46 25.40
CA LYS A 265 2.40 23.24 26.82
C LYS A 265 2.70 21.76 27.00
N THR A 266 3.95 21.43 27.31
CA THR A 266 4.24 20.28 28.15
C THR A 266 3.41 20.47 29.40
N VAL A 267 2.27 19.79 29.47
CA VAL A 267 1.64 19.53 30.75
C VAL A 267 2.70 18.75 31.49
N PHE A 268 3.47 19.43 32.35
CA PHE A 268 3.98 18.79 33.55
C PHE A 268 2.73 18.16 34.14
N ILE A 269 2.54 16.87 33.88
CA ILE A 269 1.66 16.06 34.69
C ILE A 269 2.41 16.07 36.01
N ALA A 270 2.16 17.11 36.81
CA ALA A 270 2.33 17.03 38.23
C ALA A 270 1.63 15.72 38.57
N VAL A 271 2.43 14.72 38.96
CA VAL A 271 1.89 13.49 39.51
C VAL A 271 0.90 13.98 40.54
N LYS A 272 -0.38 13.80 40.27
CA LYS A 272 -1.41 14.12 41.25
C LYS A 272 -1.00 13.23 42.42
N GLU A 273 -0.51 13.84 43.50
CA GLU A 273 -0.22 13.09 44.72
C GLU A 273 -1.52 12.39 45.05
N ASP A 274 -1.55 11.09 44.77
CA ASP A 274 -2.68 10.26 45.10
C ASP A 274 -2.70 10.21 46.62
N GLU A 275 -3.48 11.11 47.24
CA GLU A 275 -3.85 11.05 48.67
C GLU A 275 -4.58 9.75 49.01
N SER A 276 -4.90 8.91 48.02
CA SER A 276 -5.35 7.54 48.21
C SER A 276 -4.16 6.59 48.41
N GLY A 277 -3.96 6.17 49.66
CA GLY A 277 -2.99 5.17 50.08
C GLY A 277 -2.84 3.99 49.10
N GLY A 278 -1.59 3.57 48.93
CA GLY A 278 -1.12 2.64 47.90
C GLY A 278 -2.03 1.45 47.64
N ARG A 279 -2.84 1.56 46.58
CA ARG A 279 -3.45 0.38 45.95
C ARG A 279 -2.34 -0.35 45.21
N THR A 280 -1.70 -1.32 45.86
CA THR A 280 -0.85 -2.30 45.20
C THR A 280 -1.66 -3.00 44.12
N ARG A 281 -1.41 -2.62 42.87
CA ARG A 281 -2.06 -3.24 41.72
C ARG A 281 -1.72 -4.73 41.76
N GLN A 282 -2.73 -5.61 41.82
CA GLN A 282 -2.50 -7.05 41.82
C GLN A 282 -1.53 -7.43 40.70
N ALA A 283 -0.43 -8.10 41.07
CA ALA A 283 0.56 -8.57 40.13
C ALA A 283 -0.13 -9.49 39.13
N ARG A 284 -0.01 -9.17 37.84
CA ARG A 284 -0.59 -10.01 36.79
C ARG A 284 0.28 -11.25 36.63
N THR A 285 -0.35 -12.41 36.51
CA THR A 285 0.35 -13.65 36.15
C THR A 285 0.78 -13.56 34.68
N VAL A 286 2.09 -13.55 34.45
CA VAL A 286 2.71 -13.53 33.13
C VAL A 286 2.86 -14.97 32.64
N TRP A 287 2.59 -15.24 31.36
CA TRP A 287 2.79 -16.57 30.79
C TRP A 287 4.27 -16.91 30.63
N ASN A 288 4.58 -18.20 30.40
CA ASN A 288 5.91 -18.70 30.06
C ASN A 288 6.53 -18.05 28.80
N ARG A 289 5.73 -17.30 28.01
CA ARG A 289 6.18 -16.47 26.89
C ARG A 289 5.81 -15.01 27.19
N PRO A 290 6.67 -14.23 27.87
CA PRO A 290 6.35 -12.89 28.36
C PRO A 290 6.04 -11.89 27.23
N ILE A 291 6.74 -11.97 26.10
CA ILE A 291 6.49 -11.07 24.97
C ILE A 291 5.12 -11.33 24.35
N ALA A 292 4.79 -12.60 24.08
CA ALA A 292 3.48 -12.97 23.54
C ALA A 292 2.35 -12.55 24.49
N TRP A 293 2.52 -12.81 25.79
CA TRP A 293 1.57 -12.38 26.81
C TRP A 293 1.40 -10.86 26.79
N ARG A 294 2.49 -10.10 26.74
CA ARG A 294 2.44 -8.63 26.71
C ARG A 294 1.68 -8.14 25.48
N GLU A 295 2.03 -8.60 24.29
CA GLU A 295 1.38 -8.17 23.04
C GLU A 295 -0.13 -8.46 23.04
N ILE A 296 -0.53 -9.63 23.54
CA ILE A 296 -1.92 -10.09 23.52
C ILE A 296 -2.74 -9.43 24.65
N MET A 297 -2.21 -9.38 25.87
CA MET A 297 -2.98 -9.01 27.07
C MET A 297 -2.91 -7.53 27.40
N THR A 298 -1.86 -6.80 27.01
CA THR A 298 -1.66 -5.42 27.49
C THR A 298 -2.27 -4.33 26.61
N LYS A 299 -3.07 -4.67 25.59
CA LYS A 299 -3.56 -3.70 24.59
C LYS A 299 -2.42 -2.81 24.08
N ALA A 300 -1.27 -3.42 23.75
CA ALA A 300 -0.03 -2.73 23.41
C ALA A 300 -0.20 -1.66 22.30
N TYR A 301 -1.16 -1.87 21.39
CA TYR A 301 -1.44 -0.96 20.28
C TYR A 301 -2.39 0.20 20.63
N GLY A 302 -2.99 0.22 21.83
CA GLY A 302 -3.85 1.28 22.35
C GLY A 302 -5.33 1.18 21.91
N ARG A 303 -6.21 1.92 22.61
CA ARG A 303 -7.67 1.92 22.37
C ARG A 303 -8.06 2.36 20.94
N LYS A 304 -7.21 3.15 20.28
CA LYS A 304 -7.51 3.74 18.97
C LYS A 304 -7.38 2.77 17.79
N VAL A 305 -6.78 1.58 17.98
CA VAL A 305 -6.79 0.49 16.98
C VAL A 305 -8.20 -0.03 16.71
N PHE A 306 -9.12 0.13 17.67
CA PHE A 306 -10.52 -0.23 17.47
C PHE A 306 -11.16 0.46 16.25
N LEU A 307 -10.81 1.72 15.98
CA LEU A 307 -11.33 2.45 14.81
C LEU A 307 -10.88 1.82 13.49
N ILE A 308 -9.63 1.36 13.42
CA ILE A 308 -9.09 0.68 12.24
C ILE A 308 -9.84 -0.64 12.02
N LYS A 309 -10.01 -1.42 13.10
CA LYS A 309 -10.76 -2.69 13.04
C LYS A 309 -12.20 -2.47 12.61
N LEU A 310 -12.86 -1.45 13.16
CA LEU A 310 -14.23 -1.08 12.78
C LEU A 310 -14.32 -0.69 11.30
N ALA A 311 -13.41 0.14 10.80
CA ALA A 311 -13.38 0.54 9.40
C ALA A 311 -13.17 -0.68 8.47
N TYR A 312 -12.25 -1.57 8.83
CA TYR A 312 -12.03 -2.82 8.09
C TYR A 312 -13.27 -3.73 8.13
N LEU A 313 -13.93 -3.87 9.29
CA LEU A 313 -15.15 -4.66 9.43
C LEU A 313 -16.28 -4.11 8.55
N LEU A 314 -16.52 -2.80 8.57
CA LEU A 314 -17.52 -2.16 7.71
C LEU A 314 -17.23 -2.37 6.23
N PHE A 315 -15.98 -2.19 5.81
CA PHE A 315 -15.57 -2.44 4.43
C PHE A 315 -15.72 -3.90 4.02
N SER A 316 -15.34 -4.83 4.90
CA SER A 316 -15.48 -6.26 4.66
C SER A 316 -16.94 -6.68 4.56
N GLY A 317 -17.82 -6.11 5.39
CA GLY A 317 -19.27 -6.32 5.33
C GLY A 317 -19.87 -5.81 4.02
N PHE A 318 -19.40 -4.66 3.52
CA PHE A 318 -19.80 -4.15 2.21
C PHE A 318 -19.37 -5.07 1.07
N LEU A 319 -18.09 -5.42 1.00
CA LEU A 319 -17.58 -6.33 -0.02
C LEU A 319 -18.31 -7.66 0.04
N GLY A 320 -18.50 -8.21 1.24
CA GLY A 320 -19.30 -9.40 1.46
C GLY A 320 -20.72 -9.26 0.93
N TYR A 321 -21.39 -8.15 1.19
CA TYR A 321 -22.72 -7.89 0.63
C TYR A 321 -22.68 -7.93 -0.91
N VAL A 322 -21.76 -7.18 -1.55
CA VAL A 322 -21.62 -7.15 -3.02
C VAL A 322 -21.29 -8.53 -3.60
N MET A 323 -20.38 -9.27 -2.97
CA MET A 323 -19.97 -10.62 -3.37
C MET A 323 -21.13 -11.62 -3.26
N LEU A 324 -22.01 -11.45 -2.28
CA LEU A 324 -23.11 -12.35 -1.99
C LEU A 324 -24.42 -11.96 -2.67
N SER A 325 -24.58 -10.70 -3.09
CA SER A 325 -25.75 -10.19 -3.81
C SER A 325 -25.56 -10.16 -5.32
N GLY A 326 -24.31 -10.09 -5.81
CA GLY A 326 -24.00 -9.99 -7.23
C GLY A 326 -24.17 -11.31 -7.98
N SER A 327 -25.17 -11.38 -8.86
CA SER A 327 -25.40 -12.49 -9.80
C SER A 327 -24.80 -12.24 -11.20
N SER A 328 -23.89 -11.26 -11.32
CA SER A 328 -23.28 -10.94 -12.62
C SER A 328 -22.38 -12.07 -13.10
N SER A 329 -22.74 -12.68 -14.23
CA SER A 329 -21.93 -13.65 -14.97
C SER A 329 -20.71 -13.04 -15.68
N ALA A 330 -20.62 -11.70 -15.69
CA ALA A 330 -19.48 -11.00 -16.26
C ALA A 330 -18.19 -11.32 -15.49
N LEU A 331 -17.13 -11.66 -16.24
CA LEU A 331 -15.82 -11.95 -15.68
C LEU A 331 -14.92 -10.71 -15.79
N ALA A 332 -14.34 -10.28 -14.67
CA ALA A 332 -13.25 -9.31 -14.65
C ALA A 332 -12.00 -9.92 -15.30
N LEU A 333 -11.37 -9.15 -16.20
CA LEU A 333 -10.26 -9.62 -17.05
C LEU A 333 -10.58 -10.88 -17.87
N GLY A 334 -11.87 -11.22 -18.05
CA GLY A 334 -12.29 -12.46 -18.70
C GLY A 334 -12.00 -13.75 -17.90
N MET A 335 -11.66 -13.63 -16.61
CA MET A 335 -11.19 -14.78 -15.82
C MET A 335 -11.73 -14.85 -14.39
N ILE A 336 -11.86 -13.70 -13.72
CA ILE A 336 -12.18 -13.64 -12.29
C ILE A 336 -13.63 -13.20 -12.17
N SER A 337 -14.45 -13.95 -11.44
CA SER A 337 -15.82 -13.52 -11.14
C SER A 337 -15.81 -12.26 -10.27
N TRP A 338 -16.83 -11.40 -10.39
CA TRP A 338 -16.93 -10.21 -9.52
C TRP A 338 -16.85 -10.52 -8.02
N PRO A 339 -17.48 -11.61 -7.51
CA PRO A 339 -17.24 -12.06 -6.15
C PRO A 339 -15.77 -12.38 -5.89
N GLY A 340 -15.08 -13.06 -6.81
CA GLY A 340 -13.64 -13.34 -6.70
C GLY A 340 -12.79 -12.06 -6.61
N VAL A 341 -13.13 -11.02 -7.38
CA VAL A 341 -12.44 -9.71 -7.29
C VAL A 341 -12.61 -9.09 -5.91
N GLY A 342 -13.82 -9.16 -5.33
CA GLY A 342 -14.08 -8.71 -3.97
C GLY A 342 -13.20 -9.43 -2.94
N LEU A 343 -13.05 -10.75 -3.07
CA LEU A 343 -12.19 -11.54 -2.19
C LEU A 343 -10.71 -11.15 -2.33
N VAL A 344 -10.24 -10.96 -3.56
CA VAL A 344 -8.86 -10.53 -3.83
C VAL A 344 -8.60 -9.16 -3.19
N LEU A 345 -9.48 -8.17 -3.42
CA LEU A 345 -9.35 -6.83 -2.82
C LEU A 345 -9.32 -6.87 -1.30
N LEU A 346 -10.21 -7.66 -0.69
CA LEU A 346 -10.24 -7.86 0.76
C LEU A 346 -8.94 -8.49 1.27
N SER A 347 -8.46 -9.53 0.58
CA SER A 347 -7.22 -10.24 0.94
C SER A 347 -5.99 -9.33 0.82
N LEU A 348 -5.90 -8.52 -0.23
CA LEU A 348 -4.82 -7.55 -0.42
C LEU A 348 -4.81 -6.49 0.69
N LEU A 349 -5.98 -5.98 1.08
CA LEU A 349 -6.10 -5.05 2.21
C LEU A 349 -5.66 -5.70 3.53
N SER A 350 -6.04 -6.96 3.77
CA SER A 350 -5.61 -7.70 4.95
C SER A 350 -4.11 -7.92 5.00
N LEU A 351 -3.47 -8.24 3.87
CA LEU A 351 -2.02 -8.39 3.81
C LEU A 351 -1.29 -7.07 4.09
N LEU A 352 -1.80 -5.94 3.58
CA LEU A 352 -1.29 -4.61 3.93
C LEU A 352 -1.46 -4.31 5.43
N LEU A 353 -2.62 -4.65 6.01
CA LEU A 353 -2.90 -4.51 7.44
C LEU A 353 -1.92 -5.30 8.30
N ILE A 354 -1.71 -6.57 7.95
CA ILE A 354 -0.83 -7.49 8.68
C ILE A 354 0.62 -7.00 8.60
N ASN A 355 1.09 -6.63 7.42
CA ASN A 355 2.44 -6.05 7.25
C ASN A 355 2.60 -4.76 8.06
N ALA A 356 1.62 -3.85 7.97
CA ALA A 356 1.63 -2.58 8.70
C ALA A 356 1.73 -2.77 10.20
N GLN A 357 1.00 -3.74 10.77
CA GLN A 357 1.09 -4.08 12.19
C GLN A 357 2.40 -4.77 12.55
N ALA A 358 2.93 -5.60 11.65
CA ALA A 358 4.18 -6.31 11.88
C ALA A 358 5.39 -5.39 11.96
N VAL A 359 5.57 -4.51 10.97
CA VAL A 359 6.71 -3.57 10.95
C VAL A 359 6.71 -2.67 12.18
N THR A 360 5.55 -2.42 12.76
CA THR A 360 5.37 -1.42 13.80
C THR A 360 5.30 -1.95 15.20
N SER A 361 5.06 -3.25 15.33
CA SER A 361 5.30 -3.98 16.57
C SER A 361 6.72 -3.76 17.09
N ILE A 362 7.70 -3.51 16.22
CA ILE A 362 9.10 -3.26 16.57
C ILE A 362 9.45 -1.78 16.48
N THR A 363 9.08 -1.06 15.40
CA THR A 363 9.45 0.36 15.29
C THR A 363 8.86 1.21 16.40
N SER A 364 7.67 0.89 16.90
CA SER A 364 7.08 1.62 18.02
C SER A 364 7.82 1.44 19.35
N GLU A 365 8.54 0.33 19.53
CA GLU A 365 9.41 0.12 20.69
C GLU A 365 10.75 0.82 20.53
N ARG A 366 11.25 0.88 19.30
CA ARG A 366 12.44 1.66 18.98
C ARG A 366 12.21 3.14 19.22
N ASP A 367 11.11 3.68 18.68
CA ASP A 367 10.73 5.09 18.87
C ASP A 367 10.46 5.41 20.36
N GLY A 368 10.02 4.40 21.12
CA GLY A 368 9.80 4.50 22.56
C GLY A 368 11.05 4.29 23.43
N GLN A 369 12.23 4.03 22.83
CA GLN A 369 13.46 3.66 23.54
C GLN A 369 13.32 2.46 24.49
N THR A 370 12.30 1.61 24.29
CA THR A 370 12.07 0.41 25.09
C THR A 370 12.77 -0.81 24.51
N LEU A 371 13.16 -0.75 23.23
CA LEU A 371 13.85 -1.86 22.56
C LEU A 371 15.21 -2.16 23.21
N GLU A 372 15.97 -1.13 23.57
CA GLU A 372 17.26 -1.27 24.25
C GLU A 372 17.11 -1.95 25.61
N VAL A 373 16.03 -1.64 26.35
CA VAL A 373 15.74 -2.30 27.63
C VAL A 373 15.46 -3.78 27.43
N LEU A 374 14.72 -4.16 26.37
CA LEU A 374 14.46 -5.57 26.04
C LEU A 374 15.75 -6.31 25.66
N LEU A 375 16.69 -5.63 25.01
CA LEU A 375 17.99 -6.21 24.66
C LEU A 375 18.87 -6.49 25.89
N VAL A 376 18.62 -5.87 27.05
CA VAL A 376 19.39 -6.18 28.27
C VAL A 376 18.77 -7.35 29.06
N THR A 377 17.62 -7.87 28.63
CA THR A 377 16.94 -9.00 29.30
C THR A 377 17.44 -10.38 28.82
N GLU A 378 17.09 -11.43 29.57
CA GLU A 378 17.43 -12.82 29.23
C GLU A 378 16.65 -13.40 28.03
N ILE A 379 15.81 -12.59 27.37
CA ILE A 379 14.98 -13.03 26.26
C ILE A 379 15.85 -13.44 25.06
N SER A 380 15.58 -14.62 24.50
CA SER A 380 16.26 -15.09 23.29
C SER A 380 15.72 -14.43 22.02
N ALA A 381 16.54 -14.32 20.98
CA ALA A 381 16.14 -13.81 19.67
C ALA A 381 14.90 -14.51 19.10
N LYS A 382 14.89 -15.85 19.18
CA LYS A 382 13.78 -16.68 18.72
C LYS A 382 12.50 -16.37 19.50
N GLU A 383 12.59 -16.24 20.81
CA GLU A 383 11.45 -15.88 21.66
C GLU A 383 10.91 -14.48 21.36
N PHE A 384 11.80 -13.53 21.09
CA PHE A 384 11.44 -12.18 20.68
C PHE A 384 10.66 -12.17 19.37
N VAL A 385 11.22 -12.75 18.30
CA VAL A 385 10.60 -12.76 16.97
C VAL A 385 9.25 -13.50 16.98
N TRP A 386 9.19 -14.69 17.57
CA TRP A 386 7.93 -15.45 17.67
C TRP A 386 6.90 -14.75 18.55
N GLY A 387 7.32 -14.16 19.67
CA GLY A 387 6.42 -13.41 20.54
C GLY A 387 5.77 -12.24 19.81
N LYS A 388 6.55 -11.52 19.00
CA LYS A 388 6.06 -10.43 18.13
C LYS A 388 5.13 -10.91 17.04
N LEU A 389 5.50 -11.97 16.33
CA LEU A 389 4.67 -12.56 15.28
C LEU A 389 3.30 -12.98 15.81
N MET A 390 3.26 -13.66 16.96
CA MET A 390 2.01 -14.09 17.61
C MET A 390 1.15 -12.90 18.04
N GLY A 391 1.77 -11.84 18.56
CA GLY A 391 1.09 -10.60 18.90
C GLY A 391 0.41 -9.95 17.69
N VAL A 392 1.13 -9.88 16.56
CA VAL A 392 0.62 -9.36 15.29
C VAL A 392 -0.55 -10.20 14.80
N TRP A 393 -0.41 -11.52 14.76
CA TRP A 393 -1.46 -12.42 14.29
C TRP A 393 -2.72 -12.36 15.15
N TYR A 394 -2.56 -12.27 16.48
CA TYR A 394 -3.69 -12.10 17.38
C TYR A 394 -4.40 -10.75 17.17
N ASN A 395 -3.64 -9.67 16.97
CA ASN A 395 -4.21 -8.36 16.72
C ASN A 395 -4.83 -8.24 15.31
N ALA A 396 -4.31 -8.97 14.33
CA ALA A 396 -4.80 -9.02 12.96
C ALA A 396 -5.80 -10.17 12.71
N LYS A 397 -6.27 -10.85 13.75
CA LYS A 397 -7.16 -12.03 13.60
C LYS A 397 -8.40 -11.74 12.78
N GLU A 398 -8.97 -10.54 12.87
CA GLU A 398 -10.13 -10.15 12.05
C GLU A 398 -9.74 -10.01 10.57
N ALA A 399 -8.56 -9.46 10.28
CA ALA A 399 -8.03 -9.37 8.91
C ALA A 399 -7.73 -10.75 8.33
N ILE A 400 -7.28 -11.71 9.15
CA ILE A 400 -6.99 -13.08 8.72
C ILE A 400 -8.27 -13.91 8.57
N LEU A 401 -9.18 -13.86 9.55
CA LEU A 401 -10.35 -14.75 9.58
C LEU A 401 -11.43 -14.35 8.58
N ILE A 402 -11.64 -13.05 8.31
CA ILE A 402 -12.77 -12.64 7.49
C ILE A 402 -12.68 -13.13 6.03
N PRO A 403 -11.54 -13.01 5.31
CA PRO A 403 -11.40 -13.61 3.99
C PRO A 403 -11.63 -15.13 3.98
N LEU A 404 -11.17 -15.83 5.02
CA LEU A 404 -11.38 -17.28 5.17
C LEU A 404 -12.86 -17.63 5.40
N ILE A 405 -13.58 -16.80 6.17
CA ILE A 405 -15.02 -16.95 6.38
C ILE A 405 -15.76 -16.76 5.04
N TYR A 406 -15.42 -15.73 4.26
CA TYR A 406 -16.03 -15.53 2.94
C TYR A 406 -15.73 -16.67 1.97
N LEU A 407 -14.52 -17.23 1.98
CA LEU A 407 -14.21 -18.44 1.21
C LEU A 407 -15.10 -19.63 1.60
N GLY A 408 -15.32 -19.84 2.90
CA GLY A 408 -16.24 -20.87 3.39
C GLY A 408 -17.68 -20.64 2.92
N ILE A 409 -18.17 -19.39 2.98
CA ILE A 409 -19.52 -19.02 2.50
C ILE A 409 -19.64 -19.22 0.98
N MET A 410 -18.61 -18.89 0.20
CA MET A 410 -18.61 -19.12 -1.25
C MET A 410 -18.64 -20.62 -1.58
N SER A 411 -17.97 -21.46 -0.78
CA SER A 411 -18.02 -22.91 -0.92
C SER A 411 -19.40 -23.49 -0.61
N THR A 412 -20.06 -23.05 0.47
CA THR A 412 -21.41 -23.55 0.82
C THR A 412 -22.47 -23.15 -0.21
N ARG A 413 -22.22 -22.08 -0.99
CA ARG A 413 -23.05 -21.67 -2.13
C ARG A 413 -22.69 -22.37 -3.45
N GLY A 414 -21.73 -23.29 -3.45
CA GLY A 414 -21.30 -24.02 -4.64
C GLY A 414 -20.52 -23.16 -5.65
N MET A 415 -19.99 -22.00 -5.24
CA MET A 415 -19.22 -21.12 -6.15
C MET A 415 -17.77 -21.58 -6.34
N ILE A 416 -17.22 -22.33 -5.38
CA ILE A 416 -15.82 -22.78 -5.34
C ILE A 416 -15.77 -24.22 -4.84
N GLU A 417 -14.97 -25.05 -5.49
CA GLU A 417 -14.75 -26.45 -5.09
C GLU A 417 -14.03 -26.57 -3.73
N PRO A 418 -14.34 -27.59 -2.90
CA PRO A 418 -13.70 -27.76 -1.58
C PRO A 418 -12.17 -27.85 -1.63
N ALA A 419 -11.59 -28.47 -2.67
CA ALA A 419 -10.14 -28.53 -2.86
C ALA A 419 -9.53 -27.13 -3.07
N GLN A 420 -10.19 -26.29 -3.86
CA GLN A 420 -9.75 -24.91 -4.12
C GLN A 420 -9.87 -24.05 -2.85
N VAL A 421 -10.87 -24.29 -2.00
CA VAL A 421 -10.97 -23.63 -0.69
C VAL A 421 -9.75 -23.93 0.17
N PHE A 422 -9.30 -25.19 0.22
CA PHE A 422 -8.10 -25.57 0.94
C PHE A 422 -6.86 -24.86 0.38
N TYR A 423 -6.66 -24.89 -0.94
CA TYR A 423 -5.51 -24.25 -1.59
C TYR A 423 -5.46 -22.74 -1.33
N VAL A 424 -6.58 -22.04 -1.50
CA VAL A 424 -6.64 -20.58 -1.29
C VAL A 424 -6.48 -20.24 0.20
N SER A 425 -7.07 -21.04 1.10
CA SER A 425 -6.97 -20.80 2.55
C SER A 425 -5.54 -20.93 3.05
N VAL A 426 -4.87 -22.03 2.69
CA VAL A 426 -3.47 -22.26 3.09
C VAL A 426 -2.54 -21.24 2.41
N GLY A 427 -2.75 -20.98 1.12
CA GLY A 427 -2.01 -19.94 0.39
C GLY A 427 -2.15 -18.56 1.02
N TYR A 428 -3.35 -18.16 1.43
CA TYR A 428 -3.61 -16.89 2.08
C TYR A 428 -2.97 -16.78 3.48
N LEU A 429 -3.02 -17.85 4.28
CA LEU A 429 -2.32 -17.91 5.58
C LEU A 429 -0.81 -17.80 5.41
N LEU A 430 -0.25 -18.43 4.38
CA LEU A 430 1.16 -18.35 4.06
C LEU A 430 1.57 -16.96 3.55
N LEU A 431 0.75 -16.32 2.71
CA LEU A 431 0.94 -14.92 2.32
C LEU A 431 0.83 -13.98 3.52
N SER A 432 -0.04 -14.27 4.48
CA SER A 432 -0.14 -13.53 5.74
C SER A 432 1.12 -13.69 6.59
N ALA A 433 1.68 -14.90 6.65
CA ALA A 433 2.97 -15.15 7.29
C ALA A 433 4.10 -14.37 6.61
N PHE A 434 4.18 -14.44 5.28
CA PHE A 434 5.13 -13.68 4.48
C PHE A 434 5.01 -12.16 4.72
N ALA A 435 3.81 -11.60 4.65
CA ALA A 435 3.57 -10.18 4.86
C ALA A 435 3.96 -9.72 6.27
N SER A 436 3.65 -10.52 7.29
CA SER A 436 4.07 -10.24 8.67
C SER A 436 5.59 -10.34 8.84
N MET A 437 6.24 -11.35 8.25
CA MET A 437 7.68 -11.52 8.38
C MET A 437 8.46 -10.44 7.62
N LEU A 438 7.99 -10.03 6.44
CA LEU A 438 8.54 -8.87 5.71
C LEU A 438 8.44 -7.58 6.53
N GLY A 439 7.36 -7.42 7.30
CA GLY A 439 7.20 -6.34 8.26
C GLY A 439 8.29 -6.32 9.31
N ILE A 440 8.45 -7.45 10.02
CA ILE A 440 9.46 -7.63 11.06
C ILE A 440 10.88 -7.45 10.50
N HIS A 441 11.18 -8.07 9.35
CA HIS A 441 12.49 -7.99 8.69
C HIS A 441 12.86 -6.54 8.36
N ALA A 442 11.94 -5.79 7.77
CA ALA A 442 12.16 -4.38 7.47
C ALA A 442 12.31 -3.53 8.74
N ALA A 443 11.56 -3.84 9.81
CA ALA A 443 11.67 -3.14 11.08
C ALA A 443 13.07 -3.28 11.69
N ILE A 444 13.63 -4.49 11.66
CA ILE A 444 14.96 -4.77 12.21
C ILE A 444 16.06 -4.19 11.30
N SER A 445 15.93 -4.38 9.98
CA SER A 445 16.98 -4.02 9.00
C SER A 445 17.25 -2.52 8.87
N PHE A 446 16.26 -1.66 9.11
CA PHE A 446 16.40 -0.21 8.96
C PHE A 446 16.39 0.45 10.33
N ASP A 447 17.36 1.31 10.63
CA ASP A 447 17.45 1.96 11.95
C ASP A 447 16.33 2.99 12.16
N ASN A 448 15.95 3.71 11.10
CA ASN A 448 14.87 4.71 11.15
C ASN A 448 13.50 4.06 10.89
N SER A 449 12.58 4.21 11.83
CA SER A 449 11.21 3.71 11.78
C SER A 449 10.45 4.13 10.53
N ARG A 450 10.65 5.37 10.06
CA ARG A 450 10.03 5.85 8.81
C ARG A 450 10.52 5.06 7.61
N THR A 451 11.82 4.84 7.49
CA THR A 451 12.38 4.11 6.33
C THR A 451 12.00 2.63 6.38
N ALA A 452 11.95 2.03 7.57
CA ALA A 452 11.47 0.66 7.75
C ALA A 452 10.03 0.49 7.25
N ILE A 453 9.11 1.37 7.69
CA ILE A 453 7.70 1.31 7.31
C ILE A 453 7.52 1.55 5.80
N VAL A 454 8.18 2.58 5.25
CA VAL A 454 8.11 2.89 3.81
C VAL A 454 8.69 1.76 2.97
N ASN A 455 9.79 1.13 3.39
CA ASN A 455 10.35 -0.02 2.69
C ASN A 455 9.40 -1.21 2.73
N SER A 456 8.91 -1.60 3.91
CA SER A 456 8.04 -2.78 4.03
C SER A 456 6.73 -2.61 3.27
N MET A 457 6.02 -1.48 3.49
CA MET A 457 4.78 -1.18 2.77
C MET A 457 5.02 -1.01 1.27
N GLY A 458 6.11 -0.33 0.90
CA GLY A 458 6.52 -0.15 -0.49
C GLY A 458 6.77 -1.48 -1.19
N THR A 459 7.39 -2.45 -0.53
CA THR A 459 7.66 -3.78 -1.10
C THR A 459 6.38 -4.59 -1.26
N VAL A 460 5.48 -4.61 -0.28
CA VAL A 460 4.16 -5.27 -0.44
C VAL A 460 3.37 -4.66 -1.59
N PHE A 461 3.32 -3.33 -1.64
CA PHE A 461 2.61 -2.60 -2.68
C PHE A 461 3.21 -2.80 -4.07
N PHE A 462 4.55 -2.78 -4.17
CA PHE A 462 5.28 -3.08 -5.39
C PHE A 462 4.98 -4.49 -5.91
N LEU A 463 4.97 -5.49 -5.02
CA LEU A 463 4.61 -6.86 -5.39
C LEU A 463 3.18 -6.92 -5.92
N PHE A 464 2.21 -6.26 -5.27
CA PHE A 464 0.81 -6.28 -5.72
C PHE A 464 0.60 -5.60 -7.08
N ILE A 465 1.16 -4.40 -7.27
CA ILE A 465 1.09 -3.73 -8.57
C ILE A 465 1.81 -4.56 -9.62
N GLY A 466 2.99 -5.10 -9.31
CA GLY A 466 3.77 -5.93 -10.23
C GLY A 466 3.02 -7.18 -10.67
N ILE A 467 2.40 -7.89 -9.73
CA ILE A 467 1.56 -9.06 -9.99
C ILE A 467 0.36 -8.69 -10.85
N PHE A 468 -0.32 -7.60 -10.52
CA PHE A 468 -1.49 -7.13 -11.27
C PHE A 468 -1.15 -6.77 -12.72
N VAL A 469 -0.08 -6.00 -12.93
CA VAL A 469 0.41 -5.65 -14.27
C VAL A 469 0.83 -6.90 -15.02
N CYS A 470 1.56 -7.81 -14.38
CA CYS A 470 1.98 -9.07 -14.99
C CYS A 470 0.78 -9.93 -15.41
N MET A 471 -0.23 -10.06 -14.56
CA MET A 471 -1.48 -10.75 -14.87
C MET A 471 -2.16 -10.16 -16.11
N ILE A 472 -2.35 -8.83 -16.16
CA ILE A 472 -2.95 -8.15 -17.31
C ILE A 472 -2.18 -8.45 -18.61
N LEU A 473 -0.85 -8.37 -18.56
CA LEU A 473 -0.02 -8.60 -19.73
C LEU A 473 -0.09 -10.06 -20.22
N ILE A 474 -0.10 -11.04 -19.32
CA ILE A 474 -0.18 -12.46 -19.71
C ILE A 474 -1.57 -12.79 -20.28
N VAL A 475 -2.63 -12.17 -19.78
CA VAL A 475 -3.99 -12.36 -20.30
C VAL A 475 -4.12 -11.89 -21.74
N GLU A 476 -3.53 -10.74 -22.06
CA GLU A 476 -3.51 -10.21 -23.43
C GLU A 476 -2.64 -11.08 -24.37
N ALA A 477 -1.55 -11.63 -23.82
CA ALA A 477 -0.54 -12.44 -24.49
C ALA A 477 -0.92 -13.90 -24.81
N ARG A 478 -2.11 -14.38 -24.41
CA ARG A 478 -2.45 -15.82 -24.37
C ARG A 478 -2.20 -16.59 -25.67
N SER A 479 -2.34 -15.95 -26.83
CA SER A 479 -2.18 -16.59 -28.14
C SER A 479 -0.72 -16.77 -28.60
N SER A 480 0.25 -16.10 -27.96
CA SER A 480 1.65 -16.09 -28.41
C SER A 480 2.67 -16.13 -27.26
N PHE A 481 2.31 -16.81 -26.18
CA PHE A 481 3.08 -16.83 -24.93
C PHE A 481 4.59 -17.14 -25.11
N ALA A 482 4.93 -18.17 -25.90
CA ALA A 482 6.31 -18.58 -26.10
C ALA A 482 7.20 -17.50 -26.75
N LEU A 483 6.64 -16.72 -27.69
CA LEU A 483 7.38 -15.65 -28.38
C LEU A 483 7.60 -14.41 -27.49
N GLN A 484 6.87 -14.32 -26.38
CA GLN A 484 6.82 -13.15 -25.51
C GLN A 484 7.55 -13.35 -24.18
N LEU A 485 8.02 -14.57 -23.92
CA LEU A 485 8.80 -14.93 -22.74
C LEU A 485 10.01 -14.00 -22.48
N PRO A 486 10.80 -13.57 -23.49
CA PRO A 486 11.92 -12.63 -23.24
C PRO A 486 11.47 -11.29 -22.65
N SER A 487 10.30 -10.78 -23.05
CA SER A 487 9.75 -9.52 -22.56
C SER A 487 9.29 -9.65 -21.11
N PHE A 488 8.67 -10.78 -20.77
CA PHE A 488 8.34 -11.11 -19.38
C PHE A 488 9.61 -11.25 -18.52
N LEU A 489 10.69 -11.83 -19.04
CA LEU A 489 11.95 -11.96 -18.30
C LEU A 489 12.53 -10.61 -17.89
N ILE A 490 12.50 -9.59 -18.76
CA ILE A 490 12.98 -8.24 -18.40
C ILE A 490 12.20 -7.67 -17.21
N PHE A 491 10.87 -7.84 -17.23
CA PHE A 491 10.00 -7.40 -16.14
C PHE A 491 10.25 -8.17 -14.84
N ILE A 492 10.37 -9.49 -14.92
CA ILE A 492 10.64 -10.37 -13.76
C ILE A 492 12.00 -10.05 -13.14
N VAL A 493 13.05 -9.91 -13.96
CA VAL A 493 14.40 -9.58 -13.50
C VAL A 493 14.43 -8.18 -12.85
N GLY A 494 13.74 -7.19 -13.43
CA GLY A 494 13.57 -5.89 -12.79
C GLY A 494 12.89 -5.99 -11.43
N GLY A 495 11.85 -6.82 -11.31
CA GLY A 495 11.19 -7.16 -10.06
C GLY A 495 12.13 -7.81 -9.04
N SER A 496 12.95 -8.76 -9.46
CA SER A 496 13.95 -9.44 -8.62
C SER A 496 15.01 -8.46 -8.10
N ILE A 497 15.49 -7.53 -8.92
CA ILE A 497 16.47 -6.51 -8.48
C ILE A 497 15.86 -5.59 -7.43
N GLY A 498 14.61 -5.13 -7.64
CA GLY A 498 13.91 -4.29 -6.67
C GLY A 498 13.67 -5.00 -5.34
N LEU A 499 13.23 -6.26 -5.40
CA LEU A 499 13.01 -7.09 -4.21
C LEU A 499 14.33 -7.38 -3.48
N TRP A 500 15.40 -7.68 -4.23
CA TRP A 500 16.74 -7.88 -3.68
C TRP A 500 17.19 -6.64 -2.91
N ALA A 501 17.14 -5.46 -3.53
CA ALA A 501 17.52 -4.20 -2.89
C ALA A 501 16.73 -3.91 -1.60
N SER A 502 15.44 -4.28 -1.56
CA SER A 502 14.61 -4.16 -0.35
C SER A 502 15.01 -5.15 0.74
N LEU A 503 15.33 -6.40 0.40
CA LEU A 503 15.56 -7.47 1.37
C LEU A 503 16.99 -7.48 1.93
N THR A 504 18.00 -7.08 1.15
CA THR A 504 19.42 -7.24 1.49
C THR A 504 20.10 -5.97 2.01
N HIS A 505 19.33 -4.94 2.40
CA HIS A 505 19.85 -3.61 2.72
C HIS A 505 21.00 -3.59 3.75
N LYS A 506 20.83 -4.29 4.88
CA LYS A 506 21.81 -4.30 5.99
C LYS A 506 22.49 -5.66 6.15
N ASN A 507 21.73 -6.74 6.01
CA ASN A 507 22.20 -8.11 6.23
C ASN A 507 21.98 -8.97 4.97
N PRO A 508 22.84 -8.84 3.95
CA PRO A 508 22.76 -9.70 2.78
C PRO A 508 23.03 -11.14 3.19
N SER A 509 22.15 -12.06 2.80
CA SER A 509 22.38 -13.50 2.94
C SER A 509 22.19 -14.19 1.58
N PRO A 510 22.86 -15.32 1.33
CA PRO A 510 22.61 -16.12 0.13
C PRO A 510 21.14 -16.55 0.02
N ALA A 511 20.50 -16.86 1.15
CA ALA A 511 19.09 -17.23 1.20
C ALA A 511 18.16 -16.08 0.78
N LEU A 512 18.43 -14.84 1.21
CA LEU A 512 17.67 -13.66 0.77
C LEU A 512 17.90 -13.33 -0.70
N THR A 513 19.13 -13.51 -1.19
CA THR A 513 19.45 -13.33 -2.62
C THR A 513 18.72 -14.36 -3.47
N LEU A 514 18.73 -15.63 -3.05
CA LEU A 514 17.98 -16.69 -3.72
C LEU A 514 16.47 -16.43 -3.66
N ALA A 515 15.95 -15.99 -2.52
CA ALA A 515 14.54 -15.66 -2.38
C ALA A 515 14.10 -14.52 -3.30
N ALA A 516 14.90 -13.44 -3.38
CA ALA A 516 14.64 -12.32 -4.29
C ALA A 516 14.70 -12.73 -5.78
N GLY A 517 15.56 -13.70 -6.12
CA GLY A 517 15.62 -14.30 -7.44
C GLY A 517 14.39 -15.18 -7.72
N VAL A 518 14.05 -16.11 -6.82
CA VAL A 518 13.02 -17.14 -7.05
C VAL A 518 11.60 -16.59 -6.96
N LEU A 519 11.32 -15.66 -6.04
CA LEU A 519 9.95 -15.24 -5.75
C LEU A 519 9.23 -14.64 -6.98
N PRO A 520 9.83 -13.72 -7.77
CA PRO A 520 9.20 -13.21 -8.99
C PRO A 520 8.95 -14.30 -10.05
N PHE A 521 9.86 -15.24 -10.23
CA PHE A 521 9.68 -16.37 -11.16
C PHE A 521 8.60 -17.34 -10.70
N GLY A 522 8.59 -17.70 -9.41
CA GLY A 522 7.55 -18.55 -8.83
C GLY A 522 6.17 -17.91 -8.92
N THR A 523 6.10 -16.57 -8.76
CA THR A 523 4.86 -15.81 -8.93
C THR A 523 4.42 -15.76 -10.38
N PHE A 524 5.34 -15.57 -11.33
CA PHE A 524 5.04 -15.65 -12.77
C PHE A 524 4.49 -17.03 -13.14
N TYR A 525 5.14 -18.11 -12.69
CA TYR A 525 4.65 -19.47 -12.90
C TYR A 525 3.26 -19.67 -12.29
N ALA A 526 3.03 -19.20 -11.05
CA ALA A 526 1.71 -19.27 -10.40
C ALA A 526 0.63 -18.53 -11.21
N ILE A 527 0.96 -17.36 -11.79
CA ILE A 527 0.02 -16.65 -12.68
C ILE A 527 -0.28 -17.52 -13.91
N THR A 528 0.74 -18.04 -14.60
CA THR A 528 0.52 -18.87 -15.80
C THR A 528 -0.28 -20.14 -15.51
N ALA A 529 0.00 -20.83 -14.40
CA ALA A 529 -0.75 -22.00 -13.96
C ALA A 529 -2.21 -21.65 -13.63
N PHE A 530 -2.46 -20.49 -13.01
CA PHE A 530 -3.81 -19.99 -12.76
C PHE A 530 -4.59 -19.78 -14.08
N LEU A 531 -3.92 -19.24 -15.11
CA LEU A 531 -4.53 -19.02 -16.43
C LEU A 531 -4.86 -20.32 -17.18
N LEU A 532 -4.16 -21.41 -16.85
CA LEU A 532 -4.39 -22.76 -17.38
C LEU A 532 -5.42 -23.56 -16.56
N GLY A 533 -5.91 -23.01 -15.44
CA GLY A 533 -6.85 -23.69 -14.54
C GLY A 533 -6.19 -24.68 -13.56
N GLU A 534 -4.86 -24.71 -13.48
CA GLU A 534 -4.11 -25.65 -12.63
C GLU A 534 -3.96 -25.15 -11.19
N SER A 535 -5.05 -25.18 -10.42
CA SER A 535 -5.08 -24.66 -9.03
C SER A 535 -4.06 -25.30 -8.08
N LEU A 536 -3.73 -26.58 -8.27
CA LEU A 536 -2.70 -27.28 -7.48
C LEU A 536 -1.30 -26.74 -7.78
N SER A 537 -0.95 -26.53 -9.06
CA SER A 537 0.33 -25.96 -9.48
C SER A 537 0.52 -24.56 -8.90
N VAL A 538 -0.54 -23.75 -8.89
CA VAL A 538 -0.55 -22.43 -8.24
C VAL A 538 -0.24 -22.56 -6.74
N PHE A 539 -0.94 -23.45 -6.04
CA PHE A 539 -0.74 -23.69 -4.62
C PHE A 539 0.69 -24.10 -4.27
N MET A 540 1.25 -25.05 -5.03
CA MET A 540 2.62 -25.53 -4.83
C MET A 540 3.64 -24.42 -5.05
N ALA A 541 3.49 -23.63 -6.12
CA ALA A 541 4.39 -22.54 -6.44
C ALA A 541 4.34 -21.41 -5.41
N VAL A 542 3.14 -21.00 -4.98
CA VAL A 542 2.97 -19.98 -3.93
C VAL A 542 3.57 -20.47 -2.61
N THR A 543 3.30 -21.72 -2.24
CA THR A 543 3.82 -22.30 -0.99
C THR A 543 5.35 -22.37 -1.00
N ALA A 544 5.94 -22.83 -2.10
CA ALA A 544 7.39 -22.91 -2.22
C ALA A 544 8.04 -21.51 -2.21
N ALA A 545 7.59 -20.60 -3.08
CA ALA A 545 8.23 -19.30 -3.27
C ALA A 545 8.07 -18.38 -2.04
N TYR A 546 6.83 -18.17 -1.58
CA TYR A 546 6.56 -17.26 -0.47
C TYR A 546 6.89 -17.90 0.89
N GLY A 547 6.75 -19.23 1.02
CA GLY A 547 7.12 -19.96 2.22
C GLY A 547 8.63 -19.96 2.43
N PHE A 548 9.41 -20.27 1.39
CA PHE A 548 10.87 -20.17 1.43
C PHE A 548 11.31 -18.74 1.79
N THR A 549 10.72 -17.72 1.15
CA THR A 549 11.10 -16.33 1.40
C THR A 549 10.77 -15.88 2.83
N ALA A 550 9.62 -16.30 3.38
CA ALA A 550 9.27 -16.04 4.77
C ALA A 550 10.30 -16.65 5.73
N VAL A 551 10.73 -17.90 5.51
CA VAL A 551 11.76 -18.55 6.32
C VAL A 551 13.13 -17.89 6.13
N ALA A 552 13.49 -17.52 4.90
CA ALA A 552 14.75 -16.85 4.57
C ALA A 552 14.88 -15.47 5.24
N MET A 553 13.78 -14.76 5.46
CA MET A 553 13.74 -13.52 6.25
C MET A 553 13.88 -13.77 7.75
N MET A 554 13.40 -14.90 8.25
CA MET A 554 13.38 -15.21 9.69
C MET A 554 14.78 -15.52 10.24
N ILE A 555 15.64 -16.19 9.46
CA ILE A 555 16.97 -16.62 9.93
C ILE A 555 17.90 -15.42 10.23
N PRO A 556 18.10 -14.44 9.32
CA PRO A 556 18.91 -13.27 9.60
C PRO A 556 18.36 -12.42 10.75
N ALA A 557 17.03 -12.28 10.84
CA ALA A 557 16.37 -11.54 11.91
C ALA A 557 16.66 -12.13 13.31
N ILE A 558 16.81 -13.45 13.42
CA ILE A 558 17.20 -14.12 14.67
C ILE A 558 18.70 -13.92 14.93
N SER A 559 19.54 -14.15 13.91
CA SER A 559 21.00 -14.04 14.05
C SER A 559 21.48 -12.65 14.44
N GLU A 560 20.85 -11.58 13.92
CA GLU A 560 21.24 -10.20 14.22
C GLU A 560 20.93 -9.83 15.68
N PHE A 561 19.83 -10.32 16.22
CA PHE A 561 19.49 -10.11 17.62
C PHE A 561 20.50 -10.82 18.54
N ASP A 562 20.93 -12.04 18.20
CA ASP A 562 21.96 -12.75 18.98
C ASP A 562 23.35 -12.06 18.90
N LEU A 563 23.70 -11.47 17.76
CA LEU A 563 24.89 -10.64 17.57
C LEU A 563 24.85 -9.35 18.41
N ALA A 564 23.71 -8.64 18.40
CA ALA A 564 23.52 -7.42 19.19
C ALA A 564 23.59 -7.68 20.71
N LEU A 565 23.24 -8.90 21.15
CA LEU A 565 23.36 -9.35 22.53
C LEU A 565 24.76 -9.84 22.91
N GLY A 566 25.72 -9.88 21.97
CA GLY A 566 27.05 -10.46 22.20
C GLY A 566 27.03 -11.96 22.50
N ARG A 567 25.93 -12.67 22.20
CA ARG A 567 25.73 -14.09 22.48
C ARG A 567 26.20 -15.00 21.34
N SER A 568 26.57 -14.42 20.19
CA SER A 568 27.25 -15.15 19.14
C SER A 568 28.73 -15.33 19.50
N SER A 569 29.09 -16.53 19.95
CA SER A 569 30.48 -16.99 19.95
C SER A 569 30.93 -17.13 18.49
N ILE A 570 31.37 -16.02 17.87
CA ILE A 570 32.18 -16.13 16.66
C ILE A 570 33.56 -16.59 17.14
N GLU A 571 33.75 -17.90 17.24
CA GLU A 571 35.07 -18.47 17.08
C GLU A 571 35.55 -18.06 15.69
N LYS A 572 36.46 -17.09 15.65
CA LYS A 572 37.24 -16.81 14.44
C LYS A 572 38.03 -18.09 14.13
N THR A 573 37.60 -18.83 13.12
CA THR A 573 38.43 -19.85 12.46
C THR A 573 38.61 -19.48 11.00
#